data_AF-A0A7W0VGF4-F1
#
_entry.id   AF-A0A7W0VGF4-F1
#
_cell.length_a   1.000
_cell.length_b   1.000
_cell.length_c   1.000
_cell.angle_alpha   90.00
_cell.angle_beta   90.00
_cell.angle_gamma   90.00
#
_symmetry.space_group_name_H-M   'P 1'
#
loop_
_entity.id
_entity.type
_entity.pdbx_description
1 polymer ?
#
loop_
_entity_poly.entity_id
_entity_poly.type
_entity_poly.pdbx_seq_one_letter_code
_entity_poly.pdbx_strand_id
1 'polypeptide(L)'
;MIRTSLSIALVLALAGCKKEPRGKGQAEADMAKMQELTDQMCACRRTDKACADRVQDAMTKYSIDMAAQSSSVRDIKPTAAEMKKMTELGQKYAECMTAAVTQPEPLPPSPEPVPPATPWTPAEVKAPATVEQLLAAARAWAPGVDDQFRIADLEAFYVDADGIVDADSGRVTIEPGLAPPGQEDDPKRRTGAPVKPSAARSTACLEVSWTAENGWARSPRSRCFDALTPFPRCTVAAIWKRAIAKGAPADALAVLKLREGAPRRWSFAIKDQPRNVDIRYSFDDDCELAVEKP
;
A
#
# COMPACT_ATOMS: atom_id res chain seq x y z
N MET A 1 19.27 19.34 48.91
CA MET A 1 19.48 19.82 47.53
C MET A 1 18.13 20.24 46.97
N ILE A 2 17.92 21.55 46.83
CA ILE A 2 16.65 22.17 46.42
C ILE A 2 16.69 22.29 44.89
N ARG A 3 15.74 21.68 44.18
CA ARG A 3 15.54 21.88 42.74
C ARG A 3 14.35 22.80 42.52
N THR A 4 14.67 24.04 42.20
CA THR A 4 13.75 25.14 41.96
C THR A 4 13.08 24.98 40.59
N SER A 5 11.75 24.99 40.58
CA SER A 5 10.90 25.03 39.39
C SER A 5 11.07 26.34 38.64
N LEU A 6 11.25 26.27 37.31
CA LEU A 6 11.26 27.44 36.42
C LEU A 6 10.06 27.34 35.46
N SER A 7 8.96 27.99 35.82
CA SER A 7 7.78 28.16 34.97
C SER A 7 7.99 29.39 34.09
N ILE A 8 8.20 29.19 32.79
CA ILE A 8 8.26 30.27 31.79
C ILE A 8 6.82 30.53 31.32
N ALA A 9 6.26 31.67 31.74
CA ALA A 9 4.99 32.18 31.26
C ALA A 9 5.14 32.71 29.83
N LEU A 10 4.63 31.96 28.85
CA LEU A 10 4.54 32.37 27.45
C LEU A 10 3.32 33.28 27.27
N VAL A 11 3.56 34.59 27.17
CA VAL A 11 2.53 35.60 26.87
C VAL A 11 2.14 35.49 25.39
N LEU A 12 0.98 34.89 25.12
CA LEU A 12 0.33 34.90 23.81
C LEU A 12 -0.27 36.29 23.54
N ALA A 13 0.48 37.13 22.82
CA ALA A 13 -0.05 38.35 22.23
C ALA A 13 -0.96 37.99 21.03
N LEU A 14 -2.25 37.76 21.30
CA LEU A 14 -3.30 37.71 20.28
C LEU A 14 -3.63 39.13 19.81
N ALA A 15 -2.71 39.77 19.09
CA ALA A 15 -3.05 40.90 18.25
C ALA A 15 -3.72 40.35 16.99
N GLY A 16 -5.05 40.37 16.97
CA GLY A 16 -5.84 40.03 15.80
C GLY A 16 -5.51 40.98 14.65
N CYS A 17 -4.64 40.55 13.73
CA CYS A 17 -4.54 41.13 12.40
C CYS A 17 -5.89 40.93 11.72
N LYS A 18 -6.72 41.98 11.73
CA LYS A 18 -7.92 42.12 10.92
C LYS A 18 -7.50 41.93 9.46
N LYS A 19 -7.60 40.70 8.95
CA LYS A 19 -7.40 40.37 7.53
C LYS A 19 -8.44 41.19 6.76
N GLU A 20 -7.97 42.17 5.99
CA GLU A 20 -8.84 42.84 5.03
C GLU A 20 -9.44 41.79 4.08
N PRO A 21 -10.73 41.92 3.72
CA PRO A 21 -11.33 41.04 2.74
C PRO A 21 -10.50 41.11 1.46
N ARG A 22 -9.99 39.96 1.01
CA ARG A 22 -9.21 39.88 -0.22
C ARG A 22 -10.08 40.35 -1.37
N GLY A 23 -9.79 41.56 -1.85
CA GLY A 23 -10.42 42.12 -3.02
C GLY A 23 -10.07 41.34 -4.29
N LYS A 24 -10.76 41.67 -5.38
CA LYS A 24 -10.57 41.10 -6.73
C LYS A 24 -9.10 41.05 -7.20
N GLY A 25 -8.20 41.84 -6.60
CA GLY A 25 -6.77 41.84 -6.93
C GLY A 25 -5.97 40.59 -6.55
N GLN A 26 -6.44 39.72 -5.62
CA GLN A 26 -5.66 38.52 -5.26
C GLN A 26 -5.62 37.49 -6.39
N ALA A 27 -6.75 37.24 -7.05
CA ALA A 27 -6.81 36.29 -8.17
C ALA A 27 -5.93 36.76 -9.34
N GLU A 28 -5.91 38.07 -9.60
CA GLU A 28 -5.04 38.67 -10.61
C GLU A 28 -3.55 38.51 -10.25
N ALA A 29 -3.20 38.72 -8.97
CA ALA A 29 -1.83 38.52 -8.48
C ALA A 29 -1.39 37.06 -8.57
N ASP A 30 -2.28 36.11 -8.27
CA ASP A 30 -2.00 34.67 -8.37
C ASP A 30 -1.77 34.24 -9.83
N MET A 31 -2.62 34.73 -10.75
CA MET A 31 -2.45 34.49 -12.18
C MET A 31 -1.18 35.14 -12.73
N ALA A 32 -0.81 36.33 -12.26
CA ALA A 32 0.45 36.97 -12.62
C ALA A 32 1.65 36.17 -12.12
N LYS A 33 1.57 35.57 -10.93
CA LYS A 33 2.66 34.75 -10.38
C LYS A 33 2.86 33.45 -11.16
N MET A 34 1.77 32.77 -11.55
CA MET A 34 1.83 31.59 -12.42
C MET A 34 2.42 31.90 -13.79
N GLN A 35 2.07 33.05 -14.38
CA GLN A 35 2.66 33.53 -15.62
C GLN A 35 4.16 33.76 -15.48
N GLU A 36 4.59 34.45 -14.41
CA GLU A 36 6.01 34.71 -14.13
C GLU A 36 6.83 33.42 -14.04
N LEU A 37 6.35 32.43 -13.27
CA LEU A 37 7.02 31.13 -13.13
C LEU A 37 7.06 30.35 -14.45
N THR A 38 5.99 30.45 -15.25
CA THR A 38 5.96 29.86 -16.60
C THR A 38 7.00 30.48 -17.51
N ASP A 39 7.07 31.80 -17.54
CA ASP A 39 8.05 32.50 -18.38
C ASP A 39 9.48 32.26 -17.90
N GLN A 40 9.72 32.14 -16.59
CA GLN A 40 11.01 31.72 -16.03
C GLN A 40 11.41 30.30 -16.48
N MET A 41 10.47 29.34 -16.44
CA MET A 41 10.73 27.98 -16.92
C MET A 41 11.06 27.97 -18.42
N CYS A 42 10.32 28.73 -19.22
CA CYS A 42 10.55 28.85 -20.66
C CYS A 42 11.84 29.59 -21.01
N ALA A 43 12.33 30.47 -20.13
CA ALA A 43 13.61 31.15 -20.29
C ALA A 43 14.81 30.26 -19.94
N CYS A 44 14.60 29.12 -19.27
CA CYS A 44 15.67 28.15 -19.04
C CYS A 44 16.19 27.60 -20.36
N ARG A 45 17.52 27.53 -20.49
CA ARG A 45 18.14 26.92 -21.67
C ARG A 45 17.81 25.42 -21.69
N ARG A 46 17.70 24.84 -22.88
CA ARG A 46 17.62 23.37 -23.02
C ARG A 46 18.80 22.75 -22.27
N THR A 47 18.53 21.73 -21.47
CA THR A 47 19.50 21.03 -20.60
C THR A 47 20.04 21.82 -19.40
N ASP A 48 19.55 23.04 -19.13
CA ASP A 48 19.91 23.79 -17.92
C ASP A 48 19.08 23.32 -16.72
N LYS A 49 19.47 22.14 -16.20
CA LYS A 49 18.83 21.53 -15.04
C LYS A 49 18.82 22.45 -13.82
N ALA A 50 19.89 23.23 -13.59
CA ALA A 50 19.96 24.14 -12.46
C ALA A 50 18.97 25.31 -12.57
N CYS A 51 18.67 25.78 -13.78
CA CYS A 51 17.57 26.71 -14.01
C CYS A 51 16.22 26.05 -13.74
N ALA A 52 15.96 24.89 -14.36
CA ALA A 52 14.69 24.18 -14.22
C ALA A 52 14.38 23.82 -12.75
N ASP A 53 15.37 23.33 -12.01
CA ASP A 53 15.23 22.96 -10.59
C ASP A 53 14.86 24.19 -9.74
N ARG A 54 15.50 25.35 -9.97
CA ARG A 54 15.17 26.59 -9.23
C ARG A 54 13.74 27.08 -9.49
N VAL A 55 13.27 26.99 -10.74
CA VAL A 55 11.90 27.39 -11.08
C VAL A 55 10.89 26.40 -10.49
N GLN A 56 11.21 25.10 -10.50
CA GLN A 56 10.39 24.06 -9.89
C GLN A 56 10.28 24.23 -8.37
N ASP A 57 11.37 24.61 -7.69
CA ASP A 57 11.36 24.94 -6.26
C ASP A 57 10.49 26.17 -5.98
N ALA A 58 10.58 27.20 -6.82
CA ALA A 58 9.75 28.39 -6.71
C ALA A 58 8.25 28.08 -6.93
N MET A 59 7.93 27.22 -7.88
CA MET A 59 6.57 26.71 -8.12
C MET A 59 6.05 25.91 -6.92
N THR A 60 6.87 25.03 -6.34
CA THR A 60 6.52 24.25 -5.15
C THR A 60 6.24 25.16 -3.96
N LYS A 61 7.11 26.14 -3.71
CA LYS A 61 6.93 27.13 -2.65
C LYS A 61 5.63 27.91 -2.86
N TYR A 62 5.38 28.37 -4.08
CA TYR A 62 4.14 29.09 -4.41
C TYR A 62 2.89 28.24 -4.16
N SER A 63 2.91 26.95 -4.55
CA SER A 63 1.79 26.03 -4.27
C SER A 63 1.52 25.85 -2.78
N ILE A 64 2.57 25.79 -1.94
CA ILE A 64 2.43 25.70 -0.48
C ILE A 64 1.81 26.99 0.07
N ASP A 65 2.30 28.15 -0.39
CA ASP A 65 1.78 29.46 0.02
C ASP A 65 0.31 29.62 -0.38
N MET A 66 -0.08 29.19 -1.59
CA MET A 66 -1.48 29.15 -2.03
C MET A 66 -2.33 28.23 -1.15
N ALA A 67 -1.85 27.02 -0.83
CA ALA A 67 -2.57 26.07 0.01
C ALA A 67 -2.83 26.62 1.41
N ALA A 68 -1.83 27.24 2.04
CA ALA A 68 -1.97 27.91 3.34
C ALA A 68 -3.03 29.03 3.29
N GLN A 69 -3.13 29.71 2.16
CA GLN A 69 -4.03 30.83 1.92
C GLN A 69 -5.46 30.41 1.50
N SER A 70 -5.62 29.20 0.95
CA SER A 70 -6.89 28.65 0.44
C SER A 70 -7.97 28.48 1.51
N SER A 71 -7.57 28.30 2.77
CA SER A 71 -8.47 28.22 3.94
C SER A 71 -9.38 29.44 4.10
N SER A 72 -8.99 30.58 3.52
CA SER A 72 -9.74 31.85 3.57
C SER A 72 -10.50 32.23 2.30
N VAL A 73 -10.54 31.37 1.26
CA VAL A 73 -11.07 31.71 -0.08
C VAL A 73 -12.04 30.65 -0.63
N ARG A 74 -12.68 29.87 0.25
CA ARG A 74 -13.51 28.71 -0.16
C ARG A 74 -14.73 29.06 -1.03
N ASP A 75 -15.11 30.33 -1.11
CA ASP A 75 -16.33 30.76 -1.82
C ASP A 75 -16.08 31.48 -3.16
N ILE A 76 -14.83 31.69 -3.58
CA ILE A 76 -14.54 32.31 -4.88
C ILE A 76 -14.41 31.22 -5.93
N LYS A 77 -15.46 31.05 -6.74
CA LYS A 77 -15.40 30.23 -7.95
C LYS A 77 -14.65 30.99 -9.04
N PRO A 78 -13.55 30.44 -9.61
CA PRO A 78 -12.92 31.03 -10.77
C PRO A 78 -13.92 31.19 -11.91
N THR A 79 -13.85 32.30 -12.63
CA THR A 79 -14.61 32.50 -13.87
C THR A 79 -14.12 31.53 -14.96
N ALA A 80 -14.95 31.28 -15.97
CA ALA A 80 -14.57 30.42 -17.09
C ALA A 80 -13.32 30.93 -17.83
N ALA A 81 -13.14 32.26 -17.91
CA ALA A 81 -11.97 32.88 -18.50
C ALA A 81 -10.69 32.63 -17.68
N GLU A 82 -10.77 32.71 -16.36
CA GLU A 82 -9.64 32.43 -15.47
C GLU A 82 -9.24 30.95 -15.51
N MET A 83 -10.22 30.03 -15.50
CA MET A 83 -9.95 28.59 -15.64
C MET A 83 -9.25 28.27 -16.97
N LYS A 84 -9.69 28.89 -18.07
CA LYS A 84 -9.06 28.73 -19.38
C LYS A 84 -7.60 29.21 -19.36
N LYS A 85 -7.36 30.40 -18.82
CA LYS A 85 -6.01 30.98 -18.72
C LYS A 85 -5.08 30.14 -17.82
N MET A 86 -5.61 29.58 -16.73
CA MET A 86 -4.84 28.68 -15.85
C MET A 86 -4.45 27.38 -16.57
N THR A 87 -5.34 26.85 -17.40
CA THR A 87 -5.08 25.65 -18.22
C THR A 87 -3.99 25.91 -19.26
N GLU A 88 -4.08 27.04 -19.98
CA GLU A 88 -3.08 27.45 -20.98
C GLU A 88 -1.69 27.65 -20.36
N LEU A 89 -1.63 28.29 -19.18
CA LEU A 89 -0.40 28.43 -18.40
C LEU A 89 0.18 27.08 -17.98
N GLY A 90 -0.67 26.17 -17.49
CA GLY A 90 -0.24 24.82 -17.07
C GLY A 90 0.35 24.02 -18.23
N GLN A 91 -0.26 24.07 -19.41
CA GLN A 91 0.24 23.42 -20.62
C GLN A 91 1.59 24.01 -21.05
N LYS A 92 1.69 25.34 -21.13
CA LYS A 92 2.93 26.04 -21.49
C LYS A 92 4.07 25.73 -20.51
N TYR A 93 3.78 25.68 -19.20
CA TYR A 93 4.76 25.30 -18.18
C TYR A 93 5.28 23.87 -18.40
N ALA A 94 4.40 22.91 -18.68
CA ALA A 94 4.77 21.51 -18.91
C ALA A 94 5.63 21.34 -20.18
N GLU A 95 5.30 22.05 -21.26
CA GLU A 95 6.09 22.07 -22.49
C GLU A 95 7.50 22.62 -22.25
N CYS A 96 7.60 23.74 -21.55
CA CYS A 96 8.88 24.37 -21.23
C CYS A 96 9.73 23.53 -20.26
N MET A 97 9.11 22.92 -19.25
CA MET A 97 9.79 21.98 -18.36
C MET A 97 10.36 20.81 -19.15
N THR A 98 9.55 20.19 -20.02
CA THR A 98 9.98 19.07 -20.87
C THR A 98 11.17 19.47 -21.73
N ALA A 99 11.12 20.64 -22.36
CA ALA A 99 12.22 21.16 -23.16
C ALA A 99 13.50 21.44 -22.34
N ALA A 100 13.36 21.85 -21.08
CA ALA A 100 14.48 22.14 -20.18
C ALA A 100 15.15 20.86 -19.64
N VAL A 101 14.38 19.81 -19.35
CA VAL A 101 14.88 18.57 -18.72
C VAL A 101 15.17 17.43 -19.68
N THR A 102 14.61 17.44 -20.89
CA THR A 102 14.89 16.42 -21.90
C THR A 102 16.27 16.68 -22.49
N GLN A 103 17.27 15.92 -22.05
CA GLN A 103 18.52 15.80 -22.80
C GLN A 103 18.24 14.98 -24.07
N PRO A 104 18.87 15.29 -25.22
CA PRO A 104 19.01 14.29 -26.27
C PRO A 104 19.90 13.18 -25.70
N GLU A 105 19.28 12.13 -25.17
CA GLU A 105 20.03 10.95 -24.73
C GLU A 105 20.82 10.42 -25.94
N PRO A 106 22.15 10.20 -25.82
CA PRO A 106 22.81 9.30 -26.75
C PRO A 106 22.07 7.96 -26.64
N LEU A 107 21.59 7.45 -27.78
CA LEU A 107 20.85 6.20 -27.85
C LEU A 107 21.59 5.15 -27.00
N PRO A 108 20.95 4.59 -25.96
CA PRO A 108 21.57 3.51 -25.20
C PRO A 108 21.94 2.39 -26.18
N PRO A 109 23.06 1.67 -25.97
CA PRO A 109 23.32 0.45 -26.71
C PRO A 109 22.07 -0.42 -26.62
N SER A 110 21.61 -0.94 -27.76
CA SER A 110 20.37 -1.72 -27.86
C SER A 110 20.30 -2.67 -26.68
N PRO A 111 19.31 -2.54 -25.79
CA PRO A 111 19.27 -3.34 -24.58
C PRO A 111 19.23 -4.82 -24.99
N GLU A 112 20.04 -5.63 -24.31
CA GLU A 112 19.86 -7.08 -24.32
C GLU A 112 18.38 -7.37 -24.04
N PRO A 113 17.77 -8.37 -24.71
CA PRO A 113 16.36 -8.66 -24.57
C PRO A 113 16.03 -8.82 -23.09
N VAL A 114 15.29 -7.85 -22.56
CA VAL A 114 14.81 -7.87 -21.18
C VAL A 114 14.05 -9.18 -21.04
N PRO A 115 14.43 -10.07 -20.11
CA PRO A 115 13.64 -11.28 -19.87
C PRO A 115 12.19 -10.83 -19.67
N PRO A 116 11.22 -11.50 -20.30
CA PRO A 116 9.81 -11.09 -20.24
C PRO A 116 9.44 -10.87 -18.78
N ALA A 117 8.88 -9.70 -18.48
CA ALA A 117 8.48 -9.36 -17.12
C ALA A 117 7.63 -10.51 -16.56
N THR A 118 8.03 -11.05 -15.41
CA THR A 118 7.27 -12.09 -14.72
C THR A 118 5.83 -11.58 -14.58
N PRO A 119 4.81 -12.36 -14.94
CA PRO A 119 3.43 -11.91 -14.85
C PRO A 119 3.10 -11.42 -13.43
N TRP A 120 2.46 -10.27 -13.37
CA TRP A 120 2.24 -9.49 -12.14
C TRP A 120 1.19 -10.09 -11.18
N THR A 121 0.65 -11.26 -11.52
CA THR A 121 -0.37 -11.99 -10.76
C THR A 121 0.00 -13.47 -10.67
N PRO A 122 -0.46 -14.18 -9.63
CA PRO A 122 -0.33 -15.63 -9.58
C PRO A 122 -0.97 -16.30 -10.80
N ALA A 123 -0.59 -17.55 -11.05
CA ALA A 123 -1.20 -18.36 -12.09
C ALA A 123 -2.73 -18.38 -11.93
N GLU A 124 -3.44 -18.32 -13.05
CA GLU A 124 -4.89 -18.38 -13.07
C GLU A 124 -5.36 -19.73 -12.50
N VAL A 125 -6.24 -19.67 -11.50
CA VAL A 125 -6.91 -20.84 -10.94
C VAL A 125 -8.38 -20.74 -11.34
N LYS A 126 -8.86 -21.71 -12.12
CA LYS A 126 -10.25 -21.75 -12.58
C LYS A 126 -11.16 -22.21 -11.45
N ALA A 127 -12.34 -21.60 -11.35
CA ALA A 127 -13.38 -22.05 -10.43
C ALA A 127 -13.97 -23.43 -10.88
N PRO A 128 -14.42 -24.27 -9.93
CA PRO A 128 -14.30 -24.12 -8.48
C PRO A 128 -12.84 -24.30 -8.01
N ALA A 129 -12.39 -23.47 -7.07
CA ALA A 129 -11.04 -23.47 -6.56
C ALA A 129 -11.03 -23.76 -5.05
N THR A 130 -10.09 -24.58 -4.59
CA THR A 130 -9.87 -24.75 -3.15
C THR A 130 -8.95 -23.69 -2.59
N VAL A 131 -9.05 -23.41 -1.28
CA VAL A 131 -8.13 -22.50 -0.60
C VAL A 131 -6.68 -22.96 -0.76
N GLU A 132 -6.43 -24.27 -0.72
CA GLU A 132 -5.10 -24.87 -0.90
C GLU A 132 -4.54 -24.63 -2.32
N GLN A 133 -5.36 -24.78 -3.37
CA GLN A 133 -4.94 -24.49 -4.75
C GLN A 133 -4.56 -23.01 -4.92
N LEU A 134 -5.37 -22.11 -4.36
CA LEU A 134 -5.11 -20.67 -4.39
C LEU A 134 -3.84 -20.31 -3.61
N LEU A 135 -3.65 -20.94 -2.45
CA LEU A 135 -2.47 -20.75 -1.61
C LEU A 135 -1.20 -21.27 -2.30
N ALA A 136 -1.26 -22.42 -2.96
CA ALA A 136 -0.17 -22.98 -3.74
C ALA A 136 0.20 -22.05 -4.93
N ALA A 137 -0.79 -21.54 -5.66
CA ALA A 137 -0.57 -20.60 -6.75
C ALA A 137 0.10 -19.30 -6.27
N ALA A 138 -0.36 -18.74 -5.15
CA ALA A 138 0.24 -17.54 -4.55
C ALA A 138 1.68 -17.77 -4.08
N ARG A 139 1.98 -18.95 -3.51
CA ARG A 139 3.34 -19.33 -3.11
C ARG A 139 4.29 -19.49 -4.28
N ALA A 140 3.83 -20.14 -5.36
CA ALA A 140 4.64 -20.30 -6.57
C ALA A 140 4.97 -18.95 -7.23
N TRP A 141 4.05 -17.98 -7.10
CA TRP A 141 4.22 -16.63 -7.63
C TRP A 141 5.12 -15.72 -6.80
N ALA A 142 5.04 -15.80 -5.46
CA ALA A 142 5.72 -14.86 -4.56
C ALA A 142 7.22 -14.63 -4.84
N PRO A 143 8.06 -15.68 -5.08
CA PRO A 143 9.48 -15.51 -5.38
C PRO A 143 9.76 -14.76 -6.70
N GLY A 144 8.81 -14.76 -7.63
CA GLY A 144 8.94 -14.05 -8.91
C GLY A 144 8.72 -12.53 -8.81
N VAL A 145 8.25 -12.06 -7.65
CA VAL A 145 8.00 -10.64 -7.37
C VAL A 145 9.13 -10.03 -6.54
N ASP A 146 9.55 -10.72 -5.48
CA ASP A 146 10.65 -10.36 -4.58
C ASP A 146 11.10 -11.65 -3.85
N ASP A 147 12.40 -11.87 -3.71
CA ASP A 147 12.95 -13.04 -3.01
C ASP A 147 12.63 -13.03 -1.51
N GLN A 148 12.24 -11.87 -0.98
CA GLN A 148 11.78 -11.68 0.39
C GLN A 148 10.28 -11.85 0.57
N PHE A 149 9.48 -11.96 -0.50
CA PHE A 149 8.03 -12.11 -0.33
C PHE A 149 7.67 -13.45 0.30
N ARG A 150 6.88 -13.39 1.37
CA ARG A 150 6.33 -14.54 2.08
C ARG A 150 4.87 -14.22 2.40
N ILE A 151 4.02 -15.24 2.54
CA ILE A 151 2.62 -15.03 2.91
C ILE A 151 2.55 -14.74 4.40
N ALA A 152 2.03 -13.57 4.80
CA ALA A 152 1.90 -13.07 6.17
C ALA A 152 0.48 -13.13 6.75
N ASP A 153 -0.54 -13.16 5.91
CA ASP A 153 -1.91 -13.43 6.36
C ASP A 153 -2.66 -14.21 5.30
N LEU A 154 -3.57 -15.07 5.76
CA LEU A 154 -4.51 -15.82 4.95
C LEU A 154 -5.90 -15.70 5.58
N GLU A 155 -6.78 -15.00 4.90
CA GLU A 155 -8.20 -14.95 5.21
C GLU A 155 -9.01 -15.59 4.09
N ALA A 156 -9.78 -16.62 4.41
CA ALA A 156 -10.68 -17.26 3.45
C ALA A 156 -12.13 -17.08 3.91
N PHE A 157 -12.95 -16.53 3.03
CA PHE A 157 -14.34 -16.18 3.28
C PHE A 157 -15.25 -17.08 2.46
N TYR A 158 -16.31 -17.56 3.11
CA TYR A 158 -17.36 -18.38 2.52
C TYR A 158 -16.81 -19.63 1.83
N VAL A 159 -16.13 -20.45 2.63
CA VAL A 159 -15.54 -21.72 2.20
C VAL A 159 -16.39 -22.86 2.74
N ASP A 160 -16.66 -23.87 1.91
CA ASP A 160 -17.38 -25.08 2.30
C ASP A 160 -16.49 -26.08 3.05
N ALA A 161 -17.09 -27.21 3.46
CA ALA A 161 -16.41 -28.25 4.24
C ALA A 161 -15.28 -28.97 3.49
N ASP A 162 -15.30 -28.97 2.15
CA ASP A 162 -14.27 -29.56 1.30
C ASP A 162 -13.11 -28.58 1.03
N GLY A 163 -13.22 -27.34 1.53
CA GLY A 163 -12.23 -26.28 1.31
C GLY A 163 -12.42 -25.53 0.01
N ILE A 164 -13.55 -25.73 -0.69
CA ILE A 164 -13.89 -25.04 -1.94
C ILE A 164 -14.42 -23.65 -1.60
N VAL A 165 -13.92 -22.65 -2.32
CA VAL A 165 -14.37 -21.26 -2.20
C VAL A 165 -15.68 -21.11 -2.96
N ASP A 166 -16.71 -20.61 -2.29
CA ASP A 166 -18.04 -20.38 -2.88
C ASP A 166 -17.96 -19.51 -4.14
N ALA A 167 -18.70 -19.88 -5.19
CA ALA A 167 -18.59 -19.23 -6.50
C ALA A 167 -19.20 -17.82 -6.53
N ASP A 168 -20.20 -17.54 -5.70
CA ASP A 168 -20.93 -16.27 -5.74
C ASP A 168 -20.39 -15.28 -4.71
N SER A 169 -20.00 -15.77 -3.54
CA SER A 169 -19.64 -14.96 -2.38
C SER A 169 -18.22 -15.20 -1.88
N GLY A 170 -17.57 -16.27 -2.33
CA GLY A 170 -16.28 -16.70 -1.81
C GLY A 170 -15.12 -15.78 -2.18
N ARG A 171 -14.20 -15.59 -1.23
CA ARG A 171 -13.00 -14.77 -1.40
C ARG A 171 -11.84 -15.31 -0.58
N VAL A 172 -10.63 -15.27 -1.15
CA VAL A 172 -9.39 -15.52 -0.41
C VAL A 172 -8.52 -14.27 -0.45
N THR A 173 -8.13 -13.75 0.71
CA THR A 173 -7.17 -12.66 0.83
C THR A 173 -5.85 -13.22 1.35
N ILE A 174 -4.78 -12.93 0.63
CA ILE A 174 -3.41 -13.29 0.96
C ILE A 174 -2.63 -11.99 1.11
N GLU A 175 -2.15 -11.74 2.32
CA GLU A 175 -1.28 -10.60 2.56
C GLU A 175 0.16 -11.07 2.47
N PRO A 176 0.93 -10.64 1.47
CA PRO A 176 2.35 -10.84 1.50
C PRO A 176 3.00 -9.94 2.57
N GLY A 177 3.89 -10.52 3.36
CA GLY A 177 4.83 -9.81 4.22
C GLY A 177 6.24 -9.93 3.68
N LEU A 178 7.11 -9.06 4.19
CA LEU A 178 8.54 -9.19 3.99
C LEU A 178 9.03 -10.28 4.92
N ALA A 179 9.79 -11.24 4.38
CA ALA A 179 10.61 -12.12 5.19
C ALA A 179 11.34 -11.24 6.22
N PRO A 180 11.36 -11.63 7.51
CA PRO A 180 12.18 -10.93 8.47
C PRO A 180 13.57 -10.82 7.86
N PRO A 181 14.18 -9.62 7.84
CA PRO A 181 15.42 -9.40 7.12
C PRO A 181 16.37 -10.51 7.51
N GLY A 182 16.79 -11.31 6.53
CA GLY A 182 17.81 -12.32 6.75
C GLY A 182 18.97 -11.58 7.40
N GLN A 183 19.21 -11.84 8.67
CA GLN A 183 20.31 -11.21 9.36
C GLN A 183 21.56 -11.79 8.72
N GLU A 184 22.17 -11.05 7.82
CA GLU A 184 23.51 -11.33 7.35
C GLU A 184 24.39 -11.31 8.61
N ASP A 185 24.77 -12.50 9.07
CA ASP A 185 25.55 -12.63 10.29
C ASP A 185 26.95 -12.13 9.96
N ASP A 186 27.30 -10.93 10.44
CA ASP A 186 28.66 -10.42 10.34
C ASP A 186 29.56 -11.44 11.05
N PRO A 187 30.45 -12.15 10.33
CA PRO A 187 31.28 -13.19 10.94
C PRO A 187 32.27 -12.62 11.98
N LYS A 188 32.42 -11.30 12.06
CA LYS A 188 33.21 -10.60 13.09
C LYS A 188 32.38 -10.19 14.30
N ARG A 189 31.06 -10.37 14.29
CA ARG A 189 30.18 -10.12 15.43
C ARG A 189 30.49 -11.12 16.53
N ARG A 190 30.65 -10.64 17.76
CA ARG A 190 30.79 -11.52 18.93
C ARG A 190 29.50 -12.28 19.17
N THR A 191 29.60 -13.57 19.48
CA THR A 191 28.46 -14.40 19.89
C THR A 191 27.64 -13.69 20.98
N GLY A 192 26.36 -13.45 20.70
CA GLY A 192 25.43 -12.76 21.62
C GLY A 192 25.33 -11.23 21.48
N ALA A 193 26.13 -10.59 20.61
CA ALA A 193 25.97 -9.15 20.35
C ALA A 193 24.68 -8.87 19.54
N PRO A 194 23.92 -7.81 19.83
CA PRO A 194 22.69 -7.50 19.10
C PRO A 194 22.97 -7.25 17.62
N VAL A 195 22.10 -7.76 16.75
CA VAL A 195 22.19 -7.51 15.31
C VAL A 195 21.57 -6.15 14.99
N LYS A 196 22.24 -5.34 14.18
CA LYS A 196 21.68 -4.06 13.73
C LYS A 196 20.48 -4.36 12.83
N PRO A 197 19.30 -3.77 13.07
CA PRO A 197 18.18 -3.95 12.16
C PRO A 197 18.58 -3.44 10.77
N SER A 198 18.35 -4.28 9.76
CA SER A 198 18.45 -3.86 8.36
C SER A 198 17.52 -2.66 8.16
N ALA A 199 18.00 -1.60 7.49
CA ALA A 199 17.19 -0.43 7.21
C ALA A 199 15.97 -0.88 6.40
N ALA A 200 14.80 -0.85 7.02
CA ALA A 200 13.55 -1.27 6.40
C ALA A 200 13.36 -0.49 5.10
N ARG A 201 13.48 -1.18 3.96
CA ARG A 201 13.08 -0.61 2.68
C ARG A 201 11.57 -0.39 2.76
N SER A 202 11.12 0.85 2.53
CA SER A 202 9.71 1.18 2.45
C SER A 202 9.15 0.71 1.11
N THR A 203 9.04 -0.60 0.93
CA THR A 203 8.24 -1.15 -0.17
C THR A 203 6.78 -0.98 0.22
N ALA A 204 5.98 -0.38 -0.67
CA ALA A 204 4.54 -0.31 -0.48
C ALA A 204 4.02 -1.75 -0.35
N CYS A 205 3.41 -2.06 0.79
CA CYS A 205 2.84 -3.38 0.98
C CYS A 205 1.63 -3.57 0.08
N LEU A 206 1.53 -4.77 -0.47
CA LEU A 206 0.49 -5.15 -1.41
C LEU A 206 -0.41 -6.14 -0.69
N GLU A 207 -1.71 -5.99 -0.84
CA GLU A 207 -2.67 -7.04 -0.52
C GLU A 207 -3.04 -7.71 -1.85
N VAL A 208 -3.11 -9.05 -1.83
CA VAL A 208 -3.58 -9.83 -2.96
C VAL A 208 -4.87 -10.51 -2.55
N SER A 209 -5.90 -10.41 -3.37
CA SER A 209 -7.20 -11.04 -3.11
C SER A 209 -7.63 -11.83 -4.33
N TRP A 210 -8.38 -12.91 -4.11
CA TRP A 210 -8.97 -13.73 -5.17
C TRP A 210 -10.47 -13.82 -4.94
N THR A 211 -11.26 -13.63 -6.00
CA THR A 211 -12.68 -13.97 -6.04
C THR A 211 -12.97 -14.84 -7.26
N ALA A 212 -14.04 -15.62 -7.21
CA ALA A 212 -14.44 -16.46 -8.35
C ALA A 212 -14.80 -15.63 -9.59
N GLU A 213 -15.41 -14.46 -9.41
CA GLU A 213 -15.79 -13.56 -10.51
C GLU A 213 -14.58 -12.87 -11.17
N ASN A 214 -13.64 -12.37 -10.35
CA ASN A 214 -12.60 -11.45 -10.82
C ASN A 214 -11.19 -12.06 -10.84
N GLY A 215 -11.03 -13.30 -10.38
CA GLY A 215 -9.72 -13.91 -10.18
C GLY A 215 -8.87 -13.12 -9.20
N TRP A 216 -7.56 -13.06 -9.44
CA TRP A 216 -6.60 -12.34 -8.60
C TRP A 216 -6.65 -10.82 -8.83
N ALA A 217 -6.83 -10.07 -7.75
CA ALA A 217 -6.76 -8.61 -7.70
C ALA A 217 -5.71 -8.15 -6.67
N ARG A 218 -5.18 -6.94 -6.87
CA ARG A 218 -4.18 -6.31 -5.98
C ARG A 218 -4.71 -4.98 -5.45
N SER A 219 -4.37 -4.68 -4.21
CA SER A 219 -4.64 -3.38 -3.60
C SER A 219 -3.42 -2.91 -2.80
N PRO A 220 -3.09 -1.60 -2.85
CA PRO A 220 -2.03 -1.06 -2.01
C PRO A 220 -2.48 -1.00 -0.55
N ARG A 221 -1.55 -1.30 0.37
CA ARG A 221 -1.75 -1.13 1.80
C ARG A 221 -0.79 -0.10 2.40
N SER A 222 -1.29 0.55 3.45
CA SER A 222 -0.55 1.57 4.19
C SER A 222 0.42 0.99 5.23
N ARG A 223 0.36 -0.31 5.52
CA ARG A 223 1.19 -0.98 6.53
C ARG A 223 1.64 -2.35 6.06
N CYS A 224 2.88 -2.68 6.42
CA CYS A 224 3.48 -4.00 6.26
C CYS A 224 3.41 -4.74 7.58
N PHE A 225 3.11 -6.04 7.52
CA PHE A 225 3.26 -6.95 8.64
C PHE A 225 4.51 -7.80 8.43
N ASP A 226 5.14 -8.22 9.52
CA ASP A 226 6.24 -9.18 9.46
C ASP A 226 5.72 -10.46 8.80
N ALA A 227 6.50 -11.08 7.91
CA ALA A 227 6.02 -12.30 7.27
C ALA A 227 5.90 -13.48 8.22
N LEU A 228 4.80 -14.22 8.10
CA LEU A 228 4.67 -15.55 8.70
C LEU A 228 5.77 -16.47 8.17
N THR A 229 6.61 -16.91 9.08
CA THR A 229 7.30 -18.18 8.94
C THR A 229 7.12 -18.95 10.25
N PRO A 230 6.72 -20.24 10.23
CA PRO A 230 6.61 -21.16 9.07
C PRO A 230 5.19 -21.26 8.44
N PHE A 231 4.98 -22.13 7.44
CA PHE A 231 3.70 -22.40 6.76
C PHE A 231 2.55 -22.84 7.71
N PRO A 232 1.26 -22.62 7.36
CA PRO A 232 0.16 -23.30 8.04
C PRO A 232 0.36 -24.81 7.99
N ARG A 233 0.21 -25.47 9.13
CA ARG A 233 0.35 -26.91 9.27
C ARG A 233 -0.95 -27.63 8.93
N CYS A 234 -2.08 -27.04 9.28
CA CYS A 234 -3.40 -27.54 8.98
C CYS A 234 -3.92 -26.98 7.64
N THR A 235 -4.58 -27.84 6.87
CA THR A 235 -5.42 -27.43 5.73
C THR A 235 -6.76 -26.88 6.21
N VAL A 236 -7.44 -26.11 5.37
CA VAL A 236 -8.79 -25.59 5.69
C VAL A 236 -9.77 -26.75 5.89
N ALA A 237 -9.70 -27.79 5.05
CA ALA A 237 -10.49 -29.01 5.21
C ALA A 237 -10.24 -29.71 6.56
N ALA A 238 -8.99 -29.74 7.05
CA ALA A 238 -8.68 -30.30 8.37
C ALA A 238 -9.29 -29.46 9.51
N ILE A 239 -9.28 -28.13 9.40
CA ILE A 239 -9.93 -27.23 10.35
C ILE A 239 -11.45 -27.41 10.33
N TRP A 240 -12.05 -27.52 9.14
CA TRP A 240 -13.47 -27.82 8.95
C TRP A 240 -13.88 -29.14 9.61
N LYS A 241 -13.12 -30.21 9.39
CA LYS A 241 -13.36 -31.51 10.04
C LYS A 241 -13.37 -31.39 11.57
N ARG A 242 -12.46 -30.60 12.14
CA ARG A 242 -12.43 -30.31 13.59
C ARG A 242 -13.64 -29.48 14.05
N ALA A 243 -14.13 -28.56 13.22
CA ALA A 243 -15.32 -27.77 13.51
C ALA A 243 -16.60 -28.61 13.47
N ILE A 244 -16.76 -29.49 12.48
CA ILE A 244 -17.89 -30.42 12.39
C ILE A 244 -17.91 -31.36 13.59
N ALA A 245 -16.75 -31.87 14.01
CA ALA A 245 -16.64 -32.67 15.24
C ALA A 245 -17.05 -31.91 16.52
N LYS A 246 -17.04 -30.57 16.50
CA LYS A 246 -17.53 -29.70 17.58
C LYS A 246 -18.99 -29.25 17.41
N GLY A 247 -19.69 -29.73 16.37
CA GLY A 247 -21.09 -29.42 16.09
C GLY A 247 -21.33 -28.35 15.03
N ALA A 248 -20.31 -27.96 14.24
CA ALA A 248 -20.56 -27.10 13.08
C ALA A 248 -21.44 -27.84 12.04
N PRO A 249 -22.42 -27.17 11.42
CA PRO A 249 -23.18 -27.72 10.30
C PRO A 249 -22.26 -27.94 9.09
N ALA A 250 -22.28 -29.15 8.53
CA ALA A 250 -21.40 -29.55 7.42
C ALA A 250 -21.74 -28.87 6.08
N ASP A 251 -22.96 -28.37 5.94
CA ASP A 251 -23.48 -27.68 4.76
C ASP A 251 -23.36 -26.15 4.83
N ALA A 252 -22.70 -25.61 5.86
CA ALA A 252 -22.54 -24.18 6.02
C ALA A 252 -21.28 -23.63 5.33
N LEU A 253 -21.25 -22.31 5.19
CA LEU A 253 -20.08 -21.56 4.74
C LEU A 253 -19.43 -20.87 5.95
N ALA A 254 -18.11 -20.95 6.03
CA ALA A 254 -17.34 -20.38 7.13
C ALA A 254 -16.38 -19.28 6.68
N VAL A 255 -16.03 -18.41 7.63
CA VAL A 255 -14.90 -17.49 7.55
C VAL A 255 -13.78 -18.08 8.38
N LEU A 256 -12.62 -18.29 7.75
CA LEU A 256 -11.41 -18.79 8.38
C LEU A 256 -10.33 -17.71 8.32
N LYS A 257 -9.67 -17.48 9.46
CA LYS A 257 -8.53 -16.56 9.56
C LYS A 257 -7.40 -17.24 10.32
N LEU A 258 -6.22 -17.25 9.74
CA LEU A 258 -5.03 -17.72 10.45
C LEU A 258 -4.33 -16.53 11.09
N ARG A 259 -4.37 -16.42 12.42
CA ARG A 259 -3.73 -15.30 13.13
C ARG A 259 -2.33 -15.64 13.60
N GLU A 260 -1.48 -14.62 13.59
CA GLU A 260 -0.17 -14.63 14.24
C GLU A 260 -0.26 -14.79 15.76
N GLY A 261 0.72 -15.51 16.32
CA GLY A 261 0.86 -15.74 17.75
C GLY A 261 1.61 -17.05 18.06
N ALA A 262 2.14 -17.16 19.28
CA ALA A 262 2.63 -18.41 19.83
C ALA A 262 1.69 -18.84 20.99
N PRO A 263 0.85 -19.87 20.84
CA PRO A 263 0.71 -20.74 19.66
C PRO A 263 -0.11 -20.08 18.54
N ARG A 264 0.14 -20.50 17.30
CA ARG A 264 -0.58 -20.05 16.11
C ARG A 264 -1.95 -20.68 16.06
N ARG A 265 -2.98 -19.88 15.71
CA ARG A 265 -4.37 -20.33 15.77
C ARG A 265 -5.18 -19.93 14.55
N TRP A 266 -6.02 -20.87 14.13
CA TRP A 266 -7.14 -20.64 13.25
C TRP A 266 -8.32 -20.09 14.03
N SER A 267 -8.88 -18.99 13.56
CA SER A 267 -10.21 -18.50 13.91
C SER A 267 -11.19 -19.03 12.86
N PHE A 268 -12.20 -19.77 13.30
CA PHE A 268 -13.28 -20.29 12.46
C PHE A 268 -14.59 -19.65 12.89
N ALA A 269 -15.38 -19.14 11.95
CA ALA A 269 -16.68 -18.56 12.26
C ALA A 269 -17.72 -18.87 11.19
N ILE A 270 -18.92 -19.26 11.61
CA ILE A 270 -20.12 -19.32 10.76
C ILE A 270 -21.08 -18.26 11.30
N LYS A 271 -21.53 -17.36 10.43
CA LYS A 271 -22.51 -16.31 10.77
C LYS A 271 -23.67 -16.37 9.79
N ASP A 272 -24.85 -16.64 10.31
CA ASP A 272 -26.11 -16.62 9.58
C ASP A 272 -27.16 -15.92 10.45
N GLN A 273 -27.37 -14.63 10.18
CA GLN A 273 -28.34 -13.84 10.93
C GLN A 273 -29.79 -14.32 10.73
N PRO A 274 -30.26 -14.60 9.50
CA PRO A 274 -31.61 -15.13 9.30
C PRO A 274 -31.93 -16.41 10.10
N ARG A 275 -30.96 -17.32 10.22
CA ARG A 275 -31.10 -18.57 10.98
C ARG A 275 -30.68 -18.44 12.46
N ASN A 276 -30.30 -17.24 12.91
CA ASN A 276 -29.77 -16.95 14.25
C ASN A 276 -28.60 -17.88 14.65
N VAL A 277 -27.67 -18.12 13.72
CA VAL A 277 -26.47 -18.92 13.93
C VAL A 277 -25.25 -18.00 14.03
N ASP A 278 -24.54 -18.03 15.16
CA ASP A 278 -23.21 -17.44 15.34
C ASP A 278 -22.31 -18.48 16.03
N ILE A 279 -21.60 -19.27 15.23
CA ILE A 279 -20.68 -20.30 15.71
C ILE A 279 -19.27 -19.76 15.57
N ARG A 280 -18.47 -19.87 16.64
CA ARG A 280 -17.07 -19.44 16.64
C ARG A 280 -16.21 -20.47 17.34
N TYR A 281 -15.14 -20.88 16.67
CA TYR A 281 -14.14 -21.77 17.23
C TYR A 281 -12.73 -21.23 17.02
N SER A 282 -11.83 -21.69 17.89
CA SER A 282 -10.40 -21.49 17.75
C SER A 282 -9.71 -22.85 17.75
N PHE A 283 -8.78 -23.04 16.82
CA PHE A 283 -8.00 -24.27 16.69
C PHE A 283 -6.53 -23.93 16.61
N ASP A 284 -5.70 -24.65 17.37
CA ASP A 284 -4.26 -24.57 17.19
C ASP A 284 -3.87 -25.15 15.82
N ASP A 285 -2.89 -24.53 15.17
CA ASP A 285 -2.35 -24.97 13.88
C ASP A 285 -1.30 -26.08 14.08
N ASP A 286 -1.73 -27.19 14.66
CA ASP A 286 -0.88 -28.28 15.17
C ASP A 286 -0.94 -29.58 14.36
N CYS A 287 -1.59 -29.56 13.18
CA CYS A 287 -1.64 -30.73 12.31
C CYS A 287 -0.22 -31.22 11.98
N GLU A 288 -0.07 -32.52 11.71
CA GLU A 288 1.14 -32.99 11.03
C GLU A 288 1.27 -32.19 9.73
N LEU A 289 2.46 -31.67 9.44
CA LEU A 289 2.70 -30.89 8.24
C LEU A 289 2.09 -31.66 7.08
N ALA A 290 1.08 -31.08 6.44
CA ALA A 290 0.63 -31.57 5.16
C ALA A 290 1.82 -31.38 4.23
N VAL A 291 2.67 -32.40 4.14
CA VAL A 291 3.75 -32.43 3.17
C VAL A 291 3.02 -32.40 1.84
N GLU A 292 2.99 -31.22 1.22
CA GLU A 292 2.53 -31.08 -0.16
C GLU A 292 3.35 -32.10 -0.95
N LYS A 293 2.67 -33.16 -1.40
CA LYS A 293 3.28 -34.06 -2.37
C LYS A 293 3.59 -33.18 -3.59
N PRO A 294 4.86 -33.08 -4.00
CA PRO A 294 5.23 -32.29 -5.17
C PRO A 294 4.49 -32.75 -6.42
#